data_AF-A0A1H8Y7F4-F1
#
_entry.id   AF-A0A1H8Y7F4-F1
#
_cell.length_a   1.000
_cell.length_b   1.000
_cell.length_c   1.000
_cell.angle_alpha   90.00
_cell.angle_beta   90.00
_cell.angle_gamma   90.00
#
_symmetry.space_group_name_H-M   'P 1'
#
loop_
_entity.id
_entity.type
_entity.pdbx_description
1 polymer ?
#
loop_
_entity_poly.entity_id
_entity_poly.type
_entity_poly.pdbx_seq_one_letter_code
_entity_poly.pdbx_strand_id
1 'polypeptide(L)'
;MSERLSSAPADRVLRSATAKVNRHLLPMMVFIYFLSFIDRTNVALAKGAFQVDLGITPAMYGFGAGIFFWGYALLEVPSNLLAHRIGPRRWIARIAVTWGAISALMMFVQGEWSFYAFRLLLGIAEAGLFPALMYVTTLWFAQRDRVSRSAGSIRLPPWD
;
A
#
# COMPACT_ATOMS: atom_id res chain seq x y z
N MET A 1 -13.56 4.10 45.16
CA MET A 1 -12.55 5.09 44.75
C MET A 1 -11.17 4.44 44.59
N SER A 2 -11.05 3.35 43.82
CA SER A 2 -9.74 2.69 43.55
C SER A 2 -9.50 2.29 42.10
N GLU A 3 -10.46 2.52 41.19
CA GLU A 3 -10.34 2.04 39.79
C GLU A 3 -9.68 3.06 38.84
N ARG A 4 -9.47 4.31 39.27
CA ARG A 4 -8.92 5.40 38.42
C ARG A 4 -7.39 5.42 38.32
N LEU A 5 -6.67 4.53 39.01
CA LEU A 5 -5.20 4.63 39.15
C LEU A 5 -4.40 3.61 38.32
N SER A 6 -5.03 2.61 37.66
CA SER A 6 -4.29 1.61 36.87
C SER A 6 -4.18 1.91 35.36
N SER A 7 -4.92 2.88 34.81
CA SER A 7 -4.94 3.18 33.36
C SER A 7 -3.95 4.26 32.91
N ALA A 8 -3.51 5.16 33.79
CA ALA A 8 -2.66 6.31 33.44
C ALA A 8 -1.28 6.00 32.81
N PRO A 9 -0.56 4.92 33.17
CA PRO A 9 0.67 4.54 32.48
C PRO A 9 0.39 3.85 31.14
N ALA A 10 -0.64 3.01 31.06
CA ALA A 10 -1.06 2.34 29.82
C ALA A 10 -1.49 3.35 28.75
N ASP A 11 -2.25 4.38 29.13
CA ASP A 11 -2.69 5.45 28.21
C ASP A 11 -1.53 6.31 27.69
N ARG A 12 -0.51 6.57 28.52
CA ARG A 12 0.70 7.31 28.11
C ARG A 12 1.58 6.50 27.17
N VAL A 13 1.74 5.20 27.43
CA VAL A 13 2.47 4.28 26.52
C VAL A 13 1.72 4.17 25.18
N LEU A 14 0.39 4.05 25.19
CA LEU A 14 -0.41 4.02 23.97
C LEU A 14 -0.26 5.32 23.16
N ARG A 15 -0.36 6.49 23.81
CA ARG A 15 -0.25 7.81 23.16
C ARG A 15 1.13 8.05 22.58
N SER A 16 2.20 7.69 23.29
CA SER A 16 3.58 7.84 22.81
C SER A 16 3.89 6.88 21.66
N ALA A 17 3.42 5.63 21.71
CA ALA A 17 3.52 4.67 20.60
C ALA A 17 2.76 5.17 19.35
N THR A 18 1.54 5.66 19.55
CA THR A 18 0.69 6.26 18.51
C THR A 18 1.37 7.47 17.86
N ALA A 19 1.93 8.40 18.64
CA ALA A 19 2.63 9.57 18.12
C ALA A 19 3.92 9.21 17.36
N LYS A 20 4.69 8.24 17.88
CA LYS A 20 5.93 7.77 17.24
C LYS A 20 5.64 7.07 15.91
N VAL A 21 4.57 6.28 15.87
CA VAL A 21 4.10 5.65 14.64
C VAL A 21 3.60 6.71 13.65
N ASN A 22 2.75 7.65 14.05
CA ASN A 22 2.28 8.71 13.15
C ASN A 22 3.43 9.52 12.54
N ARG A 23 4.47 9.86 13.31
CA ARG A 23 5.59 10.66 12.81
C ARG A 23 6.45 9.95 11.76
N HIS A 24 6.44 8.62 11.72
CA HIS A 24 7.29 7.85 10.80
C HIS A 24 6.50 7.11 9.72
N LEU A 25 5.33 6.56 10.05
CA LEU A 25 4.51 5.76 9.13
C LEU A 25 3.70 6.63 8.16
N LEU A 26 3.07 7.72 8.61
CA LEU A 26 2.35 8.64 7.70
C LEU A 26 3.24 9.23 6.61
N PRO A 27 4.39 9.88 6.93
CA PRO A 27 5.23 10.45 5.88
C PRO A 27 5.78 9.37 4.95
N MET A 28 6.09 8.17 5.46
CA MET A 28 6.53 7.06 4.61
C MET A 28 5.41 6.54 3.69
N MET A 29 4.17 6.47 4.16
CA MET A 29 3.02 6.10 3.33
C MET A 29 2.75 7.14 2.24
N VAL A 30 2.78 8.44 2.59
CA VAL A 30 2.62 9.53 1.62
C VAL A 30 3.75 9.49 0.58
N PHE A 31 4.98 9.27 1.02
CA PHE A 31 6.14 9.18 0.12
C PHE A 31 6.05 7.99 -0.83
N ILE A 32 5.68 6.81 -0.33
CA ILE A 32 5.44 5.62 -1.16
C ILE A 32 4.30 5.83 -2.14
N TYR A 33 3.21 6.48 -1.71
CA TYR A 33 2.08 6.80 -2.58
C TYR A 33 2.50 7.78 -3.69
N PHE A 34 3.31 8.78 -3.35
CA PHE A 34 3.86 9.74 -4.31
C PHE A 34 4.78 9.05 -5.33
N LEU A 35 5.64 8.14 -4.88
CA LEU A 35 6.48 7.31 -5.74
C LEU A 35 5.64 6.44 -6.70
N SER A 36 4.58 5.78 -6.21
CA SER A 36 3.66 5.00 -7.06
C SER A 36 3.01 5.88 -8.13
N PHE A 37 2.65 7.12 -7.77
CA PHE A 37 2.13 8.08 -8.74
C PHE A 37 3.14 8.45 -9.83
N ILE A 38 4.42 8.66 -9.46
CA ILE A 38 5.50 8.94 -10.42
C ILE A 38 5.72 7.77 -11.37
N ASP A 39 5.77 6.54 -10.90
CA ASP A 39 5.98 5.37 -11.76
C ASP A 39 4.84 5.21 -12.78
N ARG A 40 3.60 5.44 -12.35
CA ARG A 40 2.42 5.40 -13.21
C ARG A 40 2.44 6.46 -14.29
N THR A 41 2.91 7.67 -13.98
CA THR A 41 3.08 8.74 -14.96
C THR A 41 4.31 8.52 -15.84
N ASN A 42 5.37 7.93 -15.32
CA ASN A 42 6.61 7.66 -16.06
C ASN A 42 6.34 6.74 -17.26
N VAL A 43 5.59 5.64 -17.08
CA VAL A 43 5.23 4.77 -18.20
C VAL A 43 4.31 5.45 -19.22
N ALA A 44 3.44 6.38 -18.77
CA ALA A 44 2.59 7.16 -19.67
C ALA A 44 3.38 8.18 -20.50
N LEU A 45 4.41 8.81 -19.92
CA LEU A 45 5.33 9.72 -20.60
C LEU A 45 6.26 8.97 -21.56
N ALA A 46 6.75 7.81 -21.14
CA ALA A 46 7.62 6.96 -21.96
C ALA A 46 6.90 6.33 -23.16
N LYS A 47 5.57 6.45 -23.29
CA LYS A 47 4.80 5.93 -24.43
C LYS A 47 5.36 6.40 -25.78
N GLY A 48 5.78 7.66 -25.89
CA GLY A 48 6.39 8.20 -27.11
C GLY A 48 7.74 7.55 -27.43
N ALA A 49 8.60 7.41 -26.41
CA ALA A 49 9.91 6.77 -26.55
C ALA A 49 9.78 5.27 -26.90
N PHE A 50 8.86 4.55 -26.24
CA PHE A 50 8.58 3.15 -26.56
C PHE A 50 8.07 2.93 -27.99
N GLN A 51 7.32 3.89 -28.53
CA GLN A 51 6.87 3.80 -29.92
C GLN A 51 8.01 4.02 -30.91
N VAL A 52 8.93 4.94 -30.62
CA VAL A 52 10.07 5.30 -31.50
C VAL A 52 11.21 4.28 -31.41
N ASP A 53 11.59 3.87 -30.21
CA ASP A 53 12.77 3.02 -29.96
C ASP A 53 12.48 1.52 -30.05
N LEU A 54 11.26 1.10 -29.68
CA LEU A 54 10.86 -0.30 -29.62
C LEU A 54 9.76 -0.68 -30.61
N GLY A 55 9.23 0.28 -31.37
CA GLY A 55 8.14 0.04 -32.32
C GLY A 55 6.83 -0.38 -31.63
N ILE A 56 6.67 -0.14 -30.33
CA ILE A 56 5.49 -0.57 -29.57
C ILE A 56 4.28 0.22 -30.07
N THR A 57 3.35 -0.47 -30.73
CA THR A 57 2.13 0.13 -31.24
C THR A 57 1.19 0.52 -30.09
N PRO A 58 0.25 1.47 -30.29
CA PRO A 58 -0.75 1.81 -29.28
C PRO A 58 -1.58 0.61 -28.80
N ALA A 59 -1.83 -0.36 -29.68
CA ALA A 59 -2.54 -1.60 -29.35
C ALA A 59 -1.73 -2.48 -28.40
N MET A 60 -0.43 -2.64 -28.66
CA MET A 60 0.51 -3.38 -27.80
C MET A 60 0.66 -2.71 -26.43
N TYR A 61 0.79 -1.38 -26.40
CA TYR A 61 0.80 -0.62 -25.14
C TYR A 61 -0.49 -0.84 -24.33
N GLY A 62 -1.64 -0.83 -25.00
CA GLY A 62 -2.94 -1.14 -24.39
C GLY A 62 -3.01 -2.57 -23.83
N PHE A 63 -2.47 -3.55 -24.56
CA PHE A 63 -2.39 -4.94 -24.10
C PHE A 63 -1.50 -5.07 -22.85
N GLY A 64 -0.36 -4.38 -22.80
CA GLY A 64 0.50 -4.32 -21.61
C GLY A 64 -0.20 -3.70 -20.39
N ALA A 65 -1.07 -2.71 -20.58
CA ALA A 65 -1.91 -2.18 -19.51
C ALA A 65 -2.95 -3.21 -19.01
N GLY A 66 -3.50 -4.03 -19.91
CA GLY A 66 -4.41 -5.14 -19.56
C GLY A 66 -3.74 -6.25 -18.77
N ILE A 67 -2.53 -6.68 -19.18
CA ILE A 67 -1.75 -7.69 -18.46
C ILE A 67 -1.41 -7.23 -17.04
N PHE A 68 -1.06 -5.95 -16.87
CA PHE A 68 -0.85 -5.37 -15.55
C PHE A 68 -2.09 -5.52 -14.65
N PHE A 69 -3.29 -5.25 -15.20
CA PHE A 69 -4.54 -5.40 -14.45
C PHE A 69 -4.80 -6.85 -14.03
N TRP A 70 -4.51 -7.83 -14.91
CA TRP A 70 -4.62 -9.24 -14.56
C TRP A 70 -3.67 -9.65 -13.44
N GLY A 71 -2.40 -9.23 -13.51
CA GLY A 71 -1.41 -9.48 -12.45
C GLY A 71 -1.84 -8.85 -11.12
N TYR A 72 -2.39 -7.64 -11.17
CA TYR A 72 -2.92 -6.95 -10.00
C TYR A 72 -4.13 -7.71 -9.40
N ALA A 73 -5.15 -8.00 -10.21
CA ALA A 73 -6.41 -8.59 -9.74
C ALA A 73 -6.24 -10.00 -9.15
N LEU A 74 -5.39 -10.84 -9.74
CA LEU A 74 -5.13 -12.20 -9.26
C LEU A 74 -4.45 -12.20 -7.89
N LEU A 75 -3.58 -11.22 -7.63
CA LEU A 75 -2.76 -11.18 -6.42
C LEU A 75 -3.28 -10.24 -5.34
N GLU A 76 -4.29 -9.44 -5.63
CA GLU A 76 -4.93 -8.54 -4.66
C GLU A 76 -5.44 -9.31 -3.43
N VAL A 77 -6.17 -10.41 -3.66
CA VAL A 77 -6.72 -11.26 -2.59
C VAL A 77 -5.64 -11.95 -1.75
N PRO A 78 -4.69 -12.71 -2.33
CA PRO A 78 -3.66 -13.37 -1.55
C PRO A 78 -2.71 -12.38 -0.86
N SER A 79 -2.39 -11.25 -1.49
CA SER A 79 -1.52 -10.23 -0.90
C SER A 79 -2.12 -9.60 0.35
N ASN A 80 -3.44 -9.35 0.35
CA ASN A 80 -4.13 -8.84 1.54
C ASN A 80 -4.11 -9.85 2.69
N LEU A 81 -4.25 -11.15 2.40
CA LEU A 81 -4.16 -12.21 3.42
C LEU A 81 -2.75 -12.32 4.01
N LEU A 82 -1.72 -12.19 3.18
CA LEU A 82 -0.30 -12.16 3.58
C LEU A 82 0.02 -10.94 4.45
N ALA A 83 -0.50 -9.77 4.10
CA ALA A 83 -0.35 -8.55 4.90
C ALA A 83 -0.89 -8.73 6.33
N HIS A 84 -2.00 -9.45 6.46
CA HIS A 84 -2.64 -9.77 7.74
C HIS A 84 -1.78 -10.72 8.62
N ARG A 85 -0.99 -11.62 8.01
CA ARG A 85 -0.14 -12.60 8.71
C ARG A 85 1.26 -12.07 9.06
N ILE A 86 1.90 -11.34 8.15
CA ILE A 86 3.32 -10.93 8.27
C ILE A 86 3.46 -9.57 8.99
N GLY A 87 2.37 -8.81 9.03
CA GLY A 87 2.31 -7.47 9.58
C GLY A 87 2.54 -6.43 8.48
N PRO A 88 1.67 -5.40 8.39
CA PRO A 88 1.59 -4.54 7.23
C PRO A 88 2.87 -3.71 6.98
N ARG A 89 3.60 -3.35 8.05
CA ARG A 89 4.84 -2.56 7.92
C ARG A 89 5.93 -3.28 7.12
N ARG A 90 6.14 -4.57 7.39
CA ARG A 90 7.15 -5.38 6.68
C ARG A 90 6.69 -5.71 5.26
N TRP A 91 5.39 -5.88 5.07
CA TRP A 91 4.80 -6.17 3.76
C TRP A 91 4.93 -4.98 2.80
N ILE A 92 4.57 -3.77 3.25
CA ILE A 92 4.73 -2.54 2.46
C ILE A 92 6.19 -2.31 2.08
N ALA A 93 7.13 -2.54 3.00
CA ALA A 93 8.56 -2.41 2.70
C ALA A 93 9.03 -3.42 1.65
N ARG A 94 8.58 -4.68 1.72
CA ARG A 94 8.89 -5.69 0.69
C ARG A 94 8.35 -5.29 -0.67
N ILE A 95 7.08 -4.86 -0.72
CA ILE A 95 6.45 -4.39 -1.96
C ILE A 95 7.25 -3.23 -2.54
N ALA A 96 7.58 -2.22 -1.74
CA ALA A 96 8.34 -1.05 -2.21
C ALA A 96 9.72 -1.45 -2.79
N VAL A 97 10.41 -2.41 -2.18
CA VAL A 97 11.71 -2.90 -2.67
C VAL A 97 11.55 -3.71 -3.96
N THR A 98 10.62 -4.66 -4.01
CA THR A 98 10.41 -5.50 -5.20
C THR A 98 9.91 -4.68 -6.38
N TRP A 99 8.95 -3.79 -6.13
CA TRP A 99 8.42 -2.88 -7.14
C TRP A 99 9.49 -1.91 -7.63
N GLY A 100 10.21 -1.23 -6.73
CA GLY A 100 11.29 -0.31 -7.11
C GLY A 100 12.42 -1.00 -7.89
N ALA A 101 12.76 -2.25 -7.56
CA ALA A 101 13.74 -3.03 -8.32
C ALA A 101 13.24 -3.34 -9.74
N ILE A 102 11.97 -3.73 -9.89
CA ILE A 102 11.37 -4.00 -11.21
C ILE A 102 11.28 -2.71 -12.03
N SER A 103 10.87 -1.58 -11.43
CA SER A 103 10.85 -0.27 -12.10
C SER A 103 12.25 0.14 -12.57
N ALA A 104 13.29 -0.08 -11.77
CA ALA A 104 14.67 0.18 -12.20
C ALA A 104 15.07 -0.74 -13.37
N LEU A 105 14.67 -2.02 -13.33
CA LEU A 105 14.96 -2.98 -14.40
C LEU A 105 14.22 -2.68 -15.71
N MET A 106 13.13 -1.89 -15.69
CA MET A 106 12.46 -1.46 -16.94
C MET A 106 13.38 -0.68 -17.88
N MET A 107 14.48 -0.08 -17.38
CA MET A 107 15.48 0.56 -18.24
C MET A 107 16.18 -0.42 -19.21
N PHE A 108 16.14 -1.72 -18.92
CA PHE A 108 16.75 -2.78 -19.74
C PHE A 108 15.73 -3.50 -20.64
N VAL A 109 14.50 -2.99 -20.76
CA VAL A 109 13.49 -3.55 -21.66
C VAL A 109 13.99 -3.51 -23.10
N GLN A 110 13.95 -4.67 -23.77
CA GLN A 110 14.26 -4.84 -25.18
C GLN A 110 13.17 -5.66 -25.86
N GLY A 111 12.52 -5.07 -26.86
CA GLY A 111 11.37 -5.63 -27.57
C GLY A 111 10.05 -5.64 -26.79
N GLU A 112 9.00 -6.09 -27.47
CA GLU A 112 7.61 -6.15 -26.97
C GLU A 112 7.41 -7.17 -25.83
N TRP A 113 8.05 -8.34 -25.93
CA TRP A 113 7.82 -9.45 -25.00
C TRP A 113 8.40 -9.17 -23.62
N SER A 114 9.57 -8.52 -23.56
CA SER A 114 10.15 -8.09 -22.30
C SER A 114 9.28 -7.00 -21.66
N PHE A 115 8.75 -6.05 -22.45
CA PHE A 115 7.83 -5.04 -21.96
C PHE A 115 6.58 -5.66 -21.30
N TYR A 116 5.98 -6.70 -21.91
CA TYR A 116 4.85 -7.41 -21.31
C TYR A 116 5.23 -8.16 -20.03
N ALA A 117 6.39 -8.84 -20.02
CA ALA A 117 6.87 -9.56 -18.85
C ALA A 117 7.12 -8.61 -17.67
N PHE A 118 7.80 -7.49 -17.91
CA PHE A 118 8.01 -6.46 -16.90
C PHE A 118 6.70 -5.86 -16.43
N ARG A 119 5.74 -5.56 -17.33
CA ARG A 119 4.40 -5.07 -16.95
C ARG A 119 3.62 -6.06 -16.08
N LEU A 120 3.70 -7.35 -16.38
CA LEU A 120 3.09 -8.39 -15.55
C LEU A 120 3.75 -8.43 -14.17
N LEU A 121 5.07 -8.48 -14.11
CA LEU A 121 5.84 -8.51 -12.86
C LEU A 121 5.58 -7.26 -12.01
N LEU A 122 5.45 -6.10 -12.64
CA LEU A 122 5.14 -4.84 -11.96
C LEU A 122 3.72 -4.88 -11.39
N GLY A 123 2.74 -5.40 -12.13
CA GLY A 123 1.38 -5.63 -11.63
C GLY A 123 1.34 -6.59 -10.45
N ILE A 124 2.09 -7.70 -10.54
CA ILE A 124 2.26 -8.70 -9.47
C ILE A 124 2.88 -8.08 -8.21
N ALA A 125 3.92 -7.26 -8.39
CA ALA A 125 4.63 -6.62 -7.28
C ALA A 125 3.80 -5.50 -6.64
N GLU A 126 3.05 -4.73 -7.43
CA GLU A 126 2.20 -3.64 -6.94
C GLU A 126 0.88 -4.14 -6.33
N ALA A 127 0.45 -5.39 -6.60
CA ALA A 127 -0.82 -6.01 -6.20
C ALA A 127 -1.13 -6.03 -4.69
N GLY A 128 -0.25 -5.54 -3.82
CA GLY A 128 -0.50 -5.41 -2.39
C GLY A 128 -0.46 -3.99 -1.84
N LEU A 129 0.01 -3.01 -2.63
CA LEU A 129 0.36 -1.69 -2.09
C LEU A 129 -0.88 -0.96 -1.56
N PHE A 130 -1.90 -0.83 -2.40
CA PHE A 130 -3.14 -0.14 -2.08
C PHE A 130 -3.94 -0.81 -0.95
N PRO A 131 -4.23 -2.13 -1.00
CA PRO A 131 -4.92 -2.80 0.10
C PRO A 131 -4.09 -2.80 1.40
N ALA A 132 -2.76 -2.90 1.34
CA ALA A 132 -1.92 -2.82 2.54
C ALA A 132 -1.93 -1.40 3.15
N LEU A 133 -1.88 -0.34 2.34
CA LEU A 133 -2.03 1.04 2.83
C LEU A 133 -3.42 1.25 3.45
N MET A 134 -4.49 0.77 2.80
CA MET A 134 -5.84 0.86 3.33
C MET A 134 -5.97 0.09 4.63
N TYR A 135 -5.43 -1.13 4.71
CA TYR A 135 -5.43 -1.94 5.93
C TYR A 135 -4.71 -1.25 7.10
N VAL A 136 -3.53 -0.65 6.86
CA VAL A 136 -2.84 0.17 7.88
C VAL A 136 -3.73 1.31 8.34
N THR A 137 -4.36 2.00 7.39
CA THR A 137 -5.23 3.15 7.64
C THR A 137 -6.44 2.72 8.47
N THR A 138 -7.12 1.63 8.11
CA THR A 138 -8.27 1.07 8.84
C THR A 138 -7.88 0.62 10.25
N LEU A 139 -6.76 -0.09 10.43
CA LEU A 139 -6.27 -0.45 11.76
C LEU A 139 -6.04 0.78 12.63
N TRP A 140 -5.51 1.85 12.05
CA TRP A 140 -5.23 3.09 12.76
C TRP A 140 -6.48 3.91 13.11
N PHE A 141 -7.42 4.06 12.17
CA PHE A 141 -8.70 4.72 12.44
C PHE A 141 -9.53 3.93 13.46
N ALA A 142 -9.57 2.60 13.33
CA ALA A 142 -10.23 1.74 14.32
C ALA A 142 -9.57 1.83 15.71
N GLN A 143 -8.24 2.00 15.79
CA GLN A 143 -7.56 2.25 17.06
C GLN A 143 -7.93 3.63 17.66
N ARG A 144 -8.00 4.69 16.85
CA ARG A 144 -8.45 6.02 17.31
C ARG A 144 -9.89 5.98 17.84
N ASP A 145 -10.79 5.25 17.19
CA ASP A 145 -12.17 5.09 17.65
C ASP A 145 -12.28 4.24 18.92
N ARG A 146 -11.43 3.21 19.07
CA ARG A 146 -11.36 2.40 20.31
C ARG A 146 -10.86 3.21 21.50
N VAL A 147 -9.88 4.10 21.29
CA VAL A 147 -9.40 5.03 22.32
C VAL A 147 -10.48 6.06 22.70
N SER A 148 -11.30 6.49 21.74
CA SER A 148 -12.44 7.37 22.01
C SER A 148 -13.56 6.66 22.80
N ARG A 149 -13.81 5.38 22.50
CA ARG A 149 -14.86 4.58 23.16
C ARG A 149 -14.49 4.03 24.53
N SER A 150 -13.20 3.89 24.86
CA SER A 150 -12.78 3.49 26.22
C SER A 150 -12.84 4.65 27.24
N ALA A 151 -13.13 5.88 26.78
CA ALA A 151 -13.37 7.05 27.62
C ALA A 151 -14.86 7.42 27.81
N GLY A 152 -15.78 6.74 27.11
CA GLY A 152 -17.20 7.04 27.16
C GLY A 152 -18.01 5.86 27.67
N SER A 153 -18.51 5.95 28.90
CA SER A 153 -19.52 5.03 29.41
C SER A 153 -20.72 4.99 28.47
N ILE A 154 -20.88 3.88 27.76
CA ILE A 154 -22.18 3.52 27.19
C ILE A 154 -23.04 3.12 28.38
N ARG A 155 -23.68 4.13 28.98
CA ARG A 155 -24.84 3.97 29.83
C ARG A 155 -25.97 3.62 28.86
N LEU A 156 -26.28 2.34 28.71
CA LEU A 156 -27.53 1.95 28.05
C LEU A 156 -28.67 2.58 28.88
N PRO A 157 -29.63 3.28 28.25
CA PRO A 157 -30.79 3.80 28.97
C PRO A 157 -31.57 2.62 29.56
N PRO A 158 -32.06 2.72 30.82
CA PRO A 158 -32.93 1.70 31.36
C PRO A 158 -34.21 1.67 30.52
N TRP A 159 -34.54 0.49 30.01
CA TRP A 159 -35.86 0.19 29.47
C TRP A 159 -36.78 -0.02 30.67
N ASP A 160 -37.50 1.05 31.01
CA ASP A 160 -38.74 1.01 31.79
C ASP A 160 -39.90 0.63 30.86
#